data_AF-A0A6C2DWB8-F1
#
_entry.id   AF-A0A6C2DWB8-F1
#
_cell.length_a   1.000
_cell.length_b   1.000
_cell.length_c   1.000
_cell.angle_alpha   90.00
_cell.angle_beta   90.00
_cell.angle_gamma   90.00
#
_symmetry.space_group_name_H-M   'P 1'
#
loop_
_entity.id
_entity.type
_entity.pdbx_description
1 polymer ?
#
loop_
_entity_poly.entity_id
_entity_poly.type
_entity_poly.pdbx_seq_one_letter_code
_entity_poly.pdbx_strand_id
1 'polypeptide(L)' 'MDFVTSLFSSINFQLIFQLTCLALIVISGPVIIFLLSANSGDL' A
#
# COMPACT_ATOMS: atom_id res chain seq x y z
N MET A 1 4.84 29.91 -3.79
CA MET A 1 5.38 28.55 -3.65
C MET A 1 5.56 28.16 -2.19
N ASP A 2 5.64 29.10 -1.26
CA ASP A 2 5.79 28.83 0.18
C ASP A 2 4.65 28.03 0.82
N PHE A 3 3.38 28.27 0.43
CA PHE A 3 2.23 27.54 0.98
C PHE A 3 2.23 26.04 0.65
N VAL A 4 2.60 25.70 -0.60
CA VAL A 4 2.69 24.31 -1.05
C VAL A 4 3.89 23.62 -0.40
N THR A 5 5.03 24.30 -0.34
CA THR A 5 6.23 23.79 0.34
C THR A 5 6.02 23.64 1.85
N SER A 6 5.26 24.52 2.51
CA SER A 6 4.94 24.41 3.93
C SER A 6 4.01 23.23 4.25
N LEU A 7 3.06 22.92 3.36
CA LEU A 7 2.19 21.76 3.50
C LEU A 7 2.97 20.45 3.38
N PHE A 8 3.89 20.36 2.41
CA PHE A 8 4.71 19.16 2.24
C PHE A 8 5.85 19.03 3.25
N SER A 9 6.34 20.13 3.84
CA SER A 9 7.38 20.06 4.88
C SER A 9 6.88 19.47 6.20
N SER A 10 5.58 19.51 6.48
CA SER A 10 4.98 18.94 7.70
C SER A 10 4.56 17.47 7.53
N ILE A 11 4.68 16.90 6.32
CA ILE A 11 4.24 15.55 6.01
C ILE A 11 5.43 14.58 6.13
N ASN A 12 5.23 13.52 6.91
CA ASN A 12 6.22 12.45 7.02
C ASN A 12 6.09 11.48 5.84
N PHE A 13 6.77 11.82 4.73
CA PHE A 13 6.82 10.98 3.53
C PHE A 13 7.43 9.61 3.76
N GLN A 14 8.35 9.46 4.72
CA GLN A 14 8.93 8.17 5.07
C GLN A 14 7.87 7.23 5.66
N LEU A 15 7.02 7.72 6.56
CA LEU A 15 5.94 6.94 7.15
C LEU A 15 4.89 6.55 6.11
N ILE A 16 4.52 7.47 5.21
CA ILE A 16 3.60 7.19 4.10
C ILE A 16 4.15 6.07 3.22
N PHE A 17 5.43 6.14 2.85
CA PHE A 17 6.07 5.13 2.02
C PHE A 17 6.14 3.77 2.73
N GLN A 18 6.50 3.78 4.02
CA GLN A 18 6.52 2.56 4.85
C GLN A 18 5.14 1.89 4.92
N LEU A 19 4.09 2.65 5.20
CA LEU A 19 2.73 2.12 5.24
C LEU A 19 2.27 1.64 3.86
N THR A 20 2.66 2.33 2.79
CA THR A 20 2.32 1.91 1.42
C THR A 20 2.97 0.58 1.08
N CYS A 21 4.26 0.41 1.34
CA CYS A 21 4.96 -0.85 1.13
C CYS A 21 4.38 -1.98 2.00
N LEU A 22 4.09 -1.69 3.27
CA LEU A 22 3.47 -2.66 4.18
C LEU A 22 2.09 -3.10 3.67
N ALA A 23 1.24 -2.14 3.26
CA ALA A 23 -0.08 -2.43 2.74
C ALA A 23 -0.01 -3.33 1.49
N LEU A 24 0.91 -3.05 0.57
CA LEU A 24 1.12 -3.87 -0.63
C LEU A 24 1.54 -5.31 -0.28
N ILE A 25 2.45 -5.48 0.69
CA ILE A 25 2.89 -6.81 1.14
C ILE A 25 1.73 -7.57 1.80
N VAL A 26 0.98 -6.91 2.69
CA VAL A 26 -0.13 -7.52 3.41
C VAL A 26 -1.26 -7.92 2.45
N ILE A 27 -1.55 -7.09 1.45
CA ILE A 27 -2.56 -7.37 0.42
C ILE A 27 -2.12 -8.50 -0.51
N SER A 28 -0.82 -8.70 -0.73
CA SER A 28 -0.31 -9.77 -1.57
C SER A 28 -0.77 -11.17 -1.14
N GLY A 29 -0.92 -11.42 0.17
CA GLY A 29 -1.38 -12.73 0.67
C GLY A 29 -2.84 -13.03 0.28
N PRO A 30 -3.81 -12.21 0.72
CA PRO A 30 -5.22 -12.38 0.37
C PRO A 30 -5.50 -12.33 -1.14
N VAL A 31 -4.74 -11.54 -1.91
CA VAL A 31 -4.91 -11.47 -3.37
C VAL A 31 -4.66 -12.83 -4.01
N ILE A 32 -3.65 -13.58 -3.58
CA ILE A 32 -3.35 -14.91 -4.13
C ILE A 32 -4.51 -15.88 -3.85
N ILE A 33 -5.02 -15.89 -2.61
CA ILE A 33 -6.15 -16.75 -2.21
C ILE A 33 -7.42 -16.37 -3.00
N PHE A 34 -7.69 -15.07 -3.15
CA PHE A 34 -8.83 -14.58 -3.91
C PHE A 34 -8.75 -15.02 -5.38
N LEU A 35 -7.57 -14.92 -5.99
CA LEU A 35 -7.34 -15.37 -7.36
C LEU A 35 -7.47 -16.89 -7.50
N LEU A 36 -6.91 -17.69 -6.58
CA LEU A 36 -7.06 -19.15 -6.59
C LEU A 36 -8.53 -19.57 -6.45
N SER A 37 -9.25 -18.95 -5.51
CA SER A 37 -10.68 -19.20 -5.31
C SER A 37 -11.52 -18.83 -6.54
N ALA A 38 -11.23 -17.69 -7.19
CA ALA A 38 -11.97 -17.23 -8.37
C ALA A 38 -11.73 -18.13 -9.60
N ASN A 39 -10.53 -18.71 -9.72
CA ASN A 39 -10.16 -19.59 -10.82
C ASN A 39 -10.48 -21.07 -10.56
N SER A 40 -11.18 -21.40 -9.46
CA SER A 40 -11.43 -22.78 -9.04
C SER A 40 -10.15 -23.62 -8.95
N GLY A 41 -9.04 -22.99 -8.56
CA GLY A 41 -7.77 -23.65 -8.32
C GLY A 41 -7.78 -24.42 -7.01
N ASP A 42 -6.72 -25.20 -6.77
CA ASP A 42 -6.49 -25.81 -5.46
C ASP A 42 -6.01 -24.73 -4.49
N LEU A 43 -6.74 -24.55 -3.38
CA LEU A 43 -6.54 -23.46 -2.41
C LEU A 43 -5.33 -23.69 -1.51
#